data_AF-A0A8T6RLE1-F1
#
_entry.id   AF-A0A8T6RLE1-F1
#
_cell.length_a   1.000
_cell.length_b   1.000
_cell.length_c   1.000
_cell.angle_alpha   90.00
_cell.angle_beta   90.00
_cell.angle_gamma   90.00
#
_symmetry.space_group_name_H-M   'P 1'
#
loop_
_entity.id
_entity.type
_entity.pdbx_description
1 polymer ?
#
loop_
_entity_poly.entity_id
_entity_poly.type
_entity_poly.pdbx_seq_one_letter_code
_entity_poly.pdbx_strand_id
1 'polypeptide(L)'
;MNEIPDEIYVSLGRRGFDPLKIKYCHVCNNPTVKDLELLEKKVVREQDDGNNFYVEIDYKIRDKKCNGTFFIKLKHVYSMLEGDKKRMTTKVHILDENKKDLGWLGNF
;
A
#
# COMPACT_ATOMS: atom_id res chain seq x y z
N MET A 1 10.70 -6.16 3.09
CA MET A 1 9.50 -6.27 2.23
C MET A 1 8.41 -7.20 2.76
N ASN A 2 8.60 -7.90 3.89
CA ASN A 2 7.61 -8.86 4.40
C ASN A 2 6.32 -8.21 4.93
N GLU A 3 6.37 -6.91 5.26
CA GLU A 3 5.21 -6.15 5.77
C GLU A 3 4.26 -5.65 4.66
N ILE A 4 4.72 -5.68 3.40
CA ILE A 4 3.92 -5.35 2.23
C ILE A 4 3.35 -6.68 1.70
N PRO A 5 2.04 -6.80 1.50
CA PRO A 5 1.46 -8.05 1.00
C PRO A 5 1.99 -8.36 -0.40
N ASP A 6 2.10 -9.64 -0.74
CA ASP A 6 2.51 -10.07 -2.08
C ASP A 6 1.42 -9.73 -3.12
N GLU A 7 0.17 -9.85 -2.72
CA GLU A 7 -1.00 -9.64 -3.55
C GLU A 7 -2.04 -8.81 -2.80
N ILE A 8 -2.76 -7.97 -3.55
CA ILE A 8 -3.92 -7.22 -3.07
C ILE A 8 -5.12 -7.57 -3.95
N TYR A 9 -6.32 -7.22 -3.52
CA TYR A 9 -7.53 -7.49 -4.28
C TYR A 9 -8.13 -6.21 -4.83
N VAL A 10 -8.27 -6.15 -6.15
CA VAL A 10 -8.93 -5.04 -6.84
C VAL A 10 -10.39 -5.38 -7.02
N SER A 11 -11.29 -4.48 -6.63
CA SER A 11 -12.72 -4.67 -6.90
C SER A 11 -13.01 -4.45 -8.37
N LEU A 12 -13.59 -5.46 -9.03
CA LEU A 12 -14.09 -5.39 -10.41
C LEU A 12 -15.62 -5.18 -10.45
N GLY A 13 -16.19 -4.60 -9.40
CA GLY A 13 -17.63 -4.38 -9.27
C GLY A 13 -18.41 -5.70 -9.17
N ARG A 14 -19.37 -5.92 -10.06
CA ARG A 14 -20.20 -7.15 -10.08
C ARG A 14 -19.43 -8.41 -10.45
N ARG A 15 -18.20 -8.28 -10.98
CA ARG A 15 -17.35 -9.41 -11.37
C ARG A 15 -16.52 -9.97 -10.21
N GLY A 16 -16.67 -9.42 -9.01
CA GLY A 16 -15.93 -9.86 -7.83
C GLY A 16 -14.60 -9.15 -7.69
N PHE A 17 -13.57 -9.89 -7.30
CA PHE A 17 -12.24 -9.37 -7.01
C PHE A 17 -11.19 -10.08 -7.85
N ASP A 18 -10.18 -9.33 -8.28
CA ASP A 18 -9.03 -9.86 -9.01
C ASP A 18 -7.76 -9.67 -8.17
N PRO A 19 -6.97 -10.73 -7.94
CA PRO A 19 -5.69 -10.60 -7.25
C PRO A 19 -4.68 -9.85 -8.13
N LEU A 20 -4.04 -8.84 -7.56
CA LEU A 20 -3.00 -8.05 -8.20
C LEU A 20 -1.71 -8.16 -7.40
N LYS A 21 -0.63 -8.59 -8.06
CA LYS A 21 0.72 -8.56 -7.48
C LYS A 21 1.20 -7.12 -7.42
N ILE A 22 1.67 -6.69 -6.25
CA ILE A 22 2.14 -5.31 -6.05
C ILE A 22 3.66 -5.20 -5.91
N LYS A 23 4.35 -6.33 -5.71
CA LYS A 23 5.82 -6.36 -5.58
C LYS A 23 6.49 -6.36 -6.95
N TYR A 24 6.34 -5.27 -7.68
CA TYR A 24 7.06 -5.00 -8.92
C TYR A 24 7.45 -3.52 -9.00
N CYS A 25 8.39 -3.17 -9.87
CA CYS A 25 8.76 -1.78 -10.07
C CYS A 25 7.72 -1.06 -10.93
N HIS A 26 6.99 -0.10 -10.37
CA HIS A 26 6.00 0.69 -11.11
C HIS A 26 6.60 1.66 -12.14
N VAL A 27 7.92 1.88 -12.10
CA VAL A 27 8.62 2.78 -13.04
C VAL A 27 9.01 2.06 -14.32
N CYS A 28 9.59 0.86 -14.22
CA CYS A 28 10.09 0.10 -15.38
C CYS A 28 9.38 -1.25 -15.60
N ASN A 29 8.32 -1.53 -14.84
CA ASN A 29 7.57 -2.79 -14.86
C ASN A 29 8.43 -4.04 -14.60
N ASN A 30 9.54 -3.91 -13.86
CA ASN A 30 10.37 -5.05 -13.46
C ASN A 30 9.61 -5.93 -12.44
N PRO A 31 9.25 -7.18 -12.76
CA PRO A 31 8.51 -8.05 -11.84
C PRO A 31 9.40 -8.73 -10.79
N THR A 32 10.72 -8.54 -10.85
CA THR A 32 11.68 -9.22 -9.98
C THR A 32 11.72 -8.61 -8.60
N VAL A 33 11.06 -9.25 -7.64
CA VAL A 33 11.01 -8.83 -6.23
C VAL A 33 12.41 -8.65 -5.62
N LYS A 34 13.40 -9.48 -5.99
CA LYS A 34 14.79 -9.39 -5.47
C LYS A 34 15.49 -8.08 -5.85
N ASP A 35 15.04 -7.43 -6.92
CA ASP A 35 15.61 -6.16 -7.37
C ASP A 35 15.00 -4.98 -6.60
N LEU A 36 13.88 -5.17 -5.89
CA LEU A 36 13.26 -4.14 -5.08
C LEU A 36 13.89 -4.06 -3.69
N GLU A 37 14.25 -2.86 -3.29
CA GLU A 37 14.84 -2.54 -2.00
C GLU A 37 13.93 -1.61 -1.22
N LEU A 38 13.54 -2.01 0.00
CA LEU A 38 12.82 -1.14 0.91
C LEU A 38 13.82 -0.17 1.56
N LEU A 39 13.72 1.10 1.24
CA LEU A 39 14.60 2.15 1.78
C LEU A 39 14.08 2.73 3.09
N GLU A 40 12.77 2.93 3.18
CA GLU A 40 12.16 3.60 4.33
C GLU A 40 10.73 3.10 4.56
N LYS A 41 10.32 3.06 5.82
CA LYS A 41 8.94 2.92 6.25
C LYS A 41 8.62 4.09 7.18
N LYS A 42 7.56 4.83 6.88
CA LYS A 42 7.17 6.01 7.66
C LYS A 42 5.67 6.05 7.89
N VAL A 43 5.26 6.17 9.14
CA VAL A 43 3.88 6.55 9.48
C VAL A 43 3.72 8.03 9.15
N VAL A 44 2.83 8.33 8.23
CA VAL A 44 2.63 9.69 7.70
C VAL A 44 1.50 10.40 8.45
N ARG A 45 0.48 9.64 8.84
CA ARG A 45 -0.71 10.18 9.49
C ARG A 45 -1.35 9.13 10.39
N GLU A 46 -1.79 9.57 11.55
CA GLU A 46 -2.72 8.84 12.41
C GLU A 46 -3.88 9.78 12.72
N GLN A 47 -5.10 9.28 12.63
CA GLN A 47 -6.30 10.06 12.94
C GLN A 47 -7.32 9.19 13.65
N ASP A 48 -7.85 9.71 14.74
CA ASP A 48 -8.99 9.14 15.45
C ASP A 48 -10.19 10.07 15.27
N ASP A 49 -11.33 9.51 14.85
CA ASP A 49 -12.60 10.23 14.68
C ASP A 49 -13.67 9.71 15.67
N GLY A 50 -13.24 9.08 16.76
CA GLY A 50 -14.08 8.49 17.82
C GLY A 50 -14.65 7.13 17.44
N ASN A 51 -15.16 6.97 16.23
CA ASN A 51 -15.72 5.70 15.73
C ASN A 51 -14.71 4.88 14.92
N ASN A 52 -13.80 5.56 14.21
CA ASN A 52 -12.82 4.94 13.34
C ASN A 52 -11.44 5.52 13.61
N PHE A 53 -10.43 4.67 13.50
CA PHE A 53 -9.02 5.03 13.59
C PHE A 53 -8.35 4.76 12.24
N TYR A 54 -7.61 5.74 11.72
CA TYR A 54 -6.97 5.70 10.42
C TYR A 54 -5.46 5.79 10.58
N VAL A 55 -4.72 4.94 9.88
CA VAL A 55 -3.24 4.98 9.86
C VAL A 55 -2.77 4.95 8.41
N GLU A 56 -1.99 5.96 8.02
CA GLU A 56 -1.31 6.00 6.72
C GLU A 56 0.18 5.70 6.89
N ILE A 57 0.68 4.72 6.14
CA ILE A 57 2.08 4.29 6.15
C ILE A 57 2.63 4.32 4.74
N ASP A 58 3.71 5.08 4.53
CA ASP A 58 4.45 5.10 3.26
C ASP A 58 5.65 4.17 3.35
N TYR A 59 5.80 3.32 2.34
CA TYR A 59 6.97 2.48 2.11
C TYR A 59 7.72 3.00 0.89
N LYS A 60 8.92 3.53 1.10
CA LYS A 60 9.80 3.99 0.02
C LYS A 60 10.58 2.82 -0.55
N ILE A 61 10.43 2.57 -1.85
CA ILE A 61 11.04 1.44 -2.54
C ILE A 61 11.91 1.95 -3.67
N ARG A 62 13.10 1.36 -3.82
CA ARG A 62 14.00 1.57 -4.95
C ARG A 62 14.18 0.27 -5.72
N ASP A 63 14.07 0.33 -7.03
CA ASP A 63 14.42 -0.79 -7.89
C ASP A 63 15.91 -0.70 -8.28
N LYS A 64 16.69 -1.73 -7.97
CA LYS A 64 18.11 -1.82 -8.31
C LYS A 64 18.35 -1.90 -9.82
N LYS A 65 17.37 -2.36 -10.60
CA LYS A 65 17.51 -2.52 -12.05
C LYS A 65 17.46 -1.19 -12.81
N CYS A 66 16.42 -0.38 -12.57
CA CYS A 66 16.25 0.92 -13.24
C CYS A 66 16.67 2.11 -12.38
N ASN A 67 17.03 1.88 -11.12
CA ASN A 67 17.32 2.90 -10.13
C ASN A 67 16.13 3.80 -9.75
N GLY A 68 14.94 3.49 -10.25
CA GLY A 68 13.70 4.24 -9.98
C GLY A 68 13.26 4.10 -8.54
N THR A 69 12.71 5.18 -7.98
CA THR A 69 12.13 5.22 -6.64
C THR A 69 10.63 5.47 -6.73
N PHE A 70 9.86 4.76 -5.92
CA PHE A 70 8.42 4.93 -5.80
C PHE A 70 7.99 4.65 -4.37
N PHE A 71 6.73 4.96 -4.04
CA PHE A 71 6.17 4.67 -2.72
C PHE A 71 4.95 3.78 -2.84
N ILE A 72 4.84 2.83 -1.92
CA ILE A 72 3.60 2.12 -1.64
C ILE A 72 2.99 2.75 -0.38
N LYS A 73 1.80 3.33 -0.52
CA LYS A 73 1.06 3.91 0.60
C LYS A 73 -0.04 2.95 1.03
N LEU A 74 0.00 2.53 2.28
CA LEU A 74 -1.06 1.76 2.94
C LEU A 74 -1.91 2.69 3.78
N LYS A 75 -3.23 2.67 3.57
CA LYS A 75 -4.21 3.38 4.41
C LYS A 75 -5.04 2.35 5.14
N HIS A 76 -4.69 2.10 6.40
CA HIS A 76 -5.43 1.20 7.27
C HIS A 76 -6.64 1.93 7.87
N VAL A 77 -7.79 1.27 7.84
CA VAL A 77 -9.00 1.71 8.52
C VAL A 77 -9.31 0.70 9.63
N TYR A 78 -9.41 1.17 10.86
CA TYR A 78 -9.81 0.40 12.02
C TYR A 78 -11.15 0.93 12.53
N SER A 79 -12.04 0.03 12.92
CA SER A 79 -13.26 0.39 13.67
C SER A 79 -12.99 0.21 15.16
N MET A 80 -13.46 1.14 15.97
CA MET A 80 -13.43 1.09 17.42
C MET A 80 -14.76 0.51 17.89
N LEU A 81 -14.84 -0.81 18.07
CA LEU A 81 -16.02 -1.49 18.60
C LEU A 81 -15.71 -1.99 20.01
N GLU A 82 -16.51 -1.56 20.99
CA GLU A 82 -16.44 -2.00 22.39
C GLU A 82 -15.05 -1.87 23.05
N GLY A 83 -14.23 -0.92 22.58
CA GLY A 83 -12.89 -0.65 23.12
C GLY A 83 -11.74 -1.38 22.40
N ASP A 84 -12.05 -2.30 21.46
CA ASP A 84 -11.05 -3.01 20.67
C ASP A 84 -10.89 -2.43 19.26
N LYS A 85 -9.63 -2.35 18.80
CA LYS A 85 -9.26 -1.91 17.44
C LYS A 85 -9.37 -3.09 16.47
N LYS A 86 -10.43 -3.13 15.67
CA LYS A 86 -10.57 -4.12 14.59
C LYS A 86 -10.22 -3.52 13.23
N ARG A 87 -9.22 -4.09 12.55
CA ARG A 87 -8.86 -3.67 11.18
C ARG A 87 -9.99 -4.05 10.22
N MET A 88 -10.57 -3.06 9.57
CA MET A 88 -11.68 -3.23 8.63
C MET A 88 -11.18 -3.47 7.22
N THR A 89 -10.23 -2.64 6.76
CA THR A 89 -9.66 -2.75 5.41
C THR A 89 -8.34 -1.99 5.33
N THR A 90 -7.48 -2.38 4.41
CA THR A 90 -6.30 -1.62 4.01
C THR A 90 -6.43 -1.22 2.56
N LYS A 91 -6.41 0.08 2.26
CA LYS A 91 -6.29 0.57 0.88
C LYS A 91 -4.83 0.70 0.50
N VAL A 92 -4.48 0.27 -0.72
CA VAL A 92 -3.13 0.32 -1.25
C VAL A 92 -3.08 1.32 -2.41
N HIS A 93 -2.17 2.28 -2.32
CA HIS A 93 -1.92 3.32 -3.32
C HIS A 93 -0.45 3.27 -3.75
N ILE A 94 -0.18 3.72 -4.97
CA ILE A 94 1.19 3.96 -5.46
C ILE A 94 1.42 5.45 -5.61
N LEU A 95 2.56 5.92 -5.14
CA LEU A 95 3.02 7.28 -5.38
C LEU A 95 4.31 7.26 -6.20
N ASP A 96 4.50 8.31 -7.00
CA ASP A 96 5.78 8.56 -7.66
C ASP A 96 6.86 9.05 -6.68
N GLU A 97 8.07 9.31 -7.20
CA GLU A 97 9.19 9.83 -6.42
C GLU A 97 8.91 11.17 -5.72
N ASN A 98 7.98 11.97 -6.25
CA ASN A 98 7.55 13.26 -5.71
C ASN A 98 6.37 13.13 -4.73
N LYS A 99 6.01 11.89 -4.36
CA LYS A 99 4.83 11.55 -3.53
C LYS A 99 3.49 11.96 -4.17
N LYS A 100 3.45 12.15 -5.48
CA LYS A 100 2.20 12.33 -6.22
C LYS A 100 1.49 10.98 -6.30
N ASP A 101 0.23 10.95 -5.88
CA ASP A 101 -0.60 9.74 -5.96
C ASP A 101 -0.86 9.38 -7.44
N LEU A 102 -0.37 8.22 -7.85
CA LEU A 102 -0.56 7.66 -9.20
C LEU A 102 -1.84 6.85 -9.29
N GLY A 103 -2.49 6.55 -8.16
CA GLY A 103 -3.76 5.86 -8.11
C GLY A 103 -3.85 4.83 -6.99
N TRP A 104 -5.10 4.50 -6.68
CA TRP A 104 -5.47 3.36 -5.85
C TRP A 104 -5.33 2.06 -6.65
N LEU A 105 -4.61 1.09 -6.08
CA LEU A 105 -4.43 -0.22 -6.70
C LEU A 105 -5.46 -1.25 -6.23
N GLY A 106 -5.88 -1.23 -4.97
CA GLY A 106 -6.73 -2.29 -4.41
C GLY A 106 -6.79 -2.27 -2.89
N ASN A 107 -7.45 -3.28 -2.32
CA ASN A 107 -7.60 -3.45 -0.88
C ASN A 107 -7.22 -4.87 -0.42
N PHE A 108 -6.92 -5.03 0.88
CA PHE A 108 -6.85 -6.34 1.55
C PHE A 108 -7.18 -6.22 3.04
#